data_AF-A0A961E3Z9-F1
#
_entry.id   AF-A0A961E3Z9-F1
#
_cell.length_a   1.000
_cell.length_b   1.000
_cell.length_c   1.000
_cell.angle_alpha   90.00
_cell.angle_beta   90.00
_cell.angle_gamma   90.00
#
_symmetry.space_group_name_H-M   'P 1'
#
loop_
_entity.id
_entity.type
_entity.pdbx_description
1 polymer ?
#
loop_
_entity_poly.entity_id
_entity_poly.type
_entity_poly.pdbx_seq_one_letter_code
_entity_poly.pdbx_strand_id
1 'polypeptide(L)'
;MARGRGRDSRYSAYTGGPDPLAPPVDLREALGQIGEDVMAGASPRRALSELLRRGTPTMKGADRLAAEVNRRRRELLSRNNLDGTLQEIKKLLDEAVLAERKELARALDDDARFAEMQIESLSPSPAKAVQELSEYDWRSGEAKAKYEQIKDLLGREMLDQRFAGMKQALENATDDDRRAVNEMLDDLNDLLDKHSRGEDSQDDFEKFMSK
;
A
#
# COMPACT_ATOMS: atom_id res chain seq x y z
N MET A 1 -28.63 -53.96 -7.80
CA MET A 1 -29.03 -52.77 -7.02
C MET A 1 -27.89 -51.76 -7.05
N ALA A 2 -28.06 -50.60 -7.70
CA ALA A 2 -27.05 -49.55 -7.77
C ALA A 2 -27.54 -48.32 -7.00
N ARG A 3 -26.89 -47.98 -5.88
CA ARG A 3 -27.22 -46.80 -5.07
C ARG A 3 -26.62 -45.56 -5.74
N GLY A 4 -27.49 -44.61 -6.14
CA GLY A 4 -27.09 -43.30 -6.61
C GLY A 4 -26.42 -42.50 -5.50
N ARG A 5 -25.25 -41.91 -5.78
CA ARG A 5 -24.59 -40.94 -4.89
C ARG A 5 -25.37 -39.63 -4.94
N GLY A 6 -26.09 -39.31 -3.88
CA GLY A 6 -26.63 -37.96 -3.66
C GLY A 6 -25.47 -36.98 -3.48
N ARG A 7 -25.49 -35.86 -4.20
CA ARG A 7 -24.57 -34.75 -3.98
C ARG A 7 -25.03 -34.01 -2.72
N ASP A 8 -24.24 -34.07 -1.66
CA ASP A 8 -24.46 -33.25 -0.46
C ASP A 8 -24.35 -31.77 -0.83
N SER A 9 -25.45 -31.03 -0.65
CA SER A 9 -25.47 -29.58 -0.86
C SER A 9 -25.15 -28.92 0.47
N ARG A 10 -24.00 -28.24 0.55
CA ARG A 10 -23.60 -27.47 1.73
C ARG A 10 -24.01 -26.02 1.53
N TYR A 11 -24.81 -25.51 2.46
CA TYR A 11 -25.17 -24.10 2.52
C TYR A 11 -24.18 -23.37 3.44
N SER A 12 -23.66 -22.23 2.99
CA SER A 12 -22.85 -21.31 3.79
C SER A 12 -23.51 -19.94 3.84
N ALA A 13 -23.18 -19.14 4.85
CA ALA A 13 -23.58 -17.74 4.89
C ALA A 13 -23.03 -17.01 3.66
N TYR A 14 -23.80 -16.04 3.14
CA TYR A 14 -23.44 -15.28 1.96
C TYR A 14 -22.29 -14.32 2.29
N THR A 15 -21.14 -14.50 1.65
CA THR A 15 -19.90 -13.76 1.94
C THR A 15 -19.68 -12.51 1.07
N GLY A 16 -20.75 -12.00 0.45
CA GLY A 16 -20.68 -10.86 -0.47
C GLY A 16 -20.25 -11.28 -1.88
N GLY A 17 -21.10 -10.98 -2.85
CA GLY A 17 -20.91 -11.25 -4.28
C GLY A 17 -22.03 -10.60 -5.10
N PRO A 18 -22.24 -10.99 -6.35
CA PRO A 18 -23.50 -10.73 -7.04
C PRO A 18 -24.65 -11.42 -6.30
N ASP A 19 -25.87 -10.86 -6.37
CA ASP A 19 -27.07 -11.45 -5.77
C ASP A 19 -27.21 -12.92 -6.23
N PRO A 20 -27.25 -13.90 -5.30
CA PRO A 20 -27.35 -15.31 -5.64
C PRO A 20 -28.68 -15.66 -6.35
N LEU A 21 -29.68 -14.79 -6.29
CA LEU A 21 -30.96 -14.92 -6.99
C LEU A 21 -31.03 -14.09 -8.29
N ALA A 22 -29.93 -13.42 -8.68
CA ALA A 22 -29.89 -12.71 -9.94
C ALA A 22 -30.09 -13.69 -11.12
N PRO A 23 -30.82 -13.28 -12.17
CA PRO A 23 -30.95 -14.09 -13.37
C PRO A 23 -29.55 -14.39 -13.95
N PRO A 24 -29.36 -15.57 -14.56
CA PRO A 24 -28.08 -15.91 -15.16
C PRO A 24 -27.71 -14.90 -16.24
N VAL A 25 -26.41 -14.64 -16.37
CA VAL A 25 -25.87 -13.73 -17.37
C VAL A 25 -26.35 -14.14 -18.75
N ASP A 26 -26.91 -13.20 -19.53
CA ASP A 26 -27.27 -13.49 -20.92
C ASP A 26 -26.00 -13.63 -21.77
N LEU A 27 -25.70 -14.86 -22.16
CA LEU A 27 -24.50 -15.19 -22.93
C LEU A 27 -24.68 -14.95 -24.43
N ARG A 28 -25.89 -14.67 -24.93
CA ARG A 28 -26.15 -14.58 -26.38
C ARG A 28 -25.32 -13.49 -27.05
N GLU A 29 -25.22 -12.34 -26.41
CA GLU A 29 -24.42 -11.21 -26.90
C GLU A 29 -22.94 -11.57 -26.95
N ALA A 30 -22.40 -12.14 -25.88
CA ALA A 30 -21.01 -12.58 -25.78
C ALA A 30 -20.67 -13.67 -26.82
N LEU A 31 -21.56 -14.64 -27.00
CA LEU A 31 -21.39 -15.71 -27.99
C LEU A 31 -21.49 -15.19 -29.42
N GLY A 32 -22.37 -14.21 -29.68
CA GLY A 32 -22.47 -13.55 -30.98
C GLY A 32 -21.18 -12.84 -31.38
N GLN A 33 -20.61 -12.05 -30.45
CA GLN A 33 -19.37 -11.32 -30.69
C GLN A 33 -18.16 -12.24 -30.92
N ILE A 34 -18.03 -13.30 -30.10
CA ILE A 34 -16.98 -14.31 -30.28
C ILE A 34 -17.16 -15.03 -31.63
N GLY A 35 -18.39 -15.34 -32.01
CA GLY A 35 -18.72 -15.96 -33.29
C GLY A 35 -18.30 -15.08 -34.47
N GLU A 36 -18.59 -13.78 -34.40
CA GLU A 36 -18.20 -12.80 -35.43
C GLU A 36 -16.67 -12.69 -35.56
N ASP A 37 -15.95 -12.59 -34.44
CA ASP A 37 -14.48 -12.54 -34.43
C ASP A 37 -13.84 -13.81 -34.98
N VAL A 38 -14.42 -14.98 -34.67
CA VAL A 38 -13.96 -16.27 -35.20
C VAL A 38 -14.22 -16.38 -36.70
N MET A 39 -15.38 -15.93 -37.17
CA MET A 39 -15.72 -15.84 -38.59
C MET A 39 -14.80 -14.86 -39.33
N ALA A 40 -14.33 -13.81 -38.66
CA ALA A 40 -13.33 -12.86 -39.16
C ALA A 40 -11.89 -13.41 -39.14
N GLY A 41 -11.68 -14.65 -38.69
CA GLY A 41 -10.40 -15.35 -38.73
C GLY A 41 -9.60 -15.35 -37.41
N ALA A 42 -10.18 -14.86 -36.31
CA ALA A 42 -9.55 -14.98 -34.99
C ALA A 42 -9.70 -16.41 -34.44
N SER A 43 -8.73 -16.85 -33.63
CA SER A 43 -8.92 -18.10 -32.88
C SER A 43 -9.96 -17.88 -31.77
N PRO A 44 -10.78 -18.90 -31.43
CA PRO A 44 -11.81 -18.78 -30.39
C PRO A 44 -11.25 -18.29 -29.04
N ARG A 45 -10.02 -18.71 -28.71
CA ARG A 45 -9.33 -18.29 -27.48
C ARG A 45 -8.91 -16.82 -27.51
N ARG A 46 -8.51 -16.31 -28.69
CA ARG A 46 -8.15 -14.90 -28.88
C ARG A 46 -9.39 -14.01 -28.85
N ALA A 47 -10.47 -14.42 -29.53
CA ALA A 47 -11.76 -13.73 -29.50
C ALA A 47 -12.31 -13.62 -28.05
N LEU A 48 -12.27 -14.71 -27.28
CA LEU A 48 -12.65 -14.68 -25.87
C LEU A 48 -11.76 -13.74 -25.05
N SER A 49 -10.44 -13.78 -25.24
CA SER A 49 -9.51 -12.90 -24.52
C SER A 49 -9.75 -11.43 -24.85
N GLU A 50 -10.07 -11.10 -26.09
CA GLU A 50 -10.34 -9.73 -26.53
C GLU A 50 -11.69 -9.24 -26.00
N LEU A 51 -12.71 -10.11 -25.99
CA LEU A 51 -14.02 -9.83 -25.39
C LEU A 51 -13.89 -9.55 -23.89
N LEU A 52 -13.15 -10.37 -23.14
CA LEU A 52 -12.94 -10.17 -21.70
C LEU A 52 -12.15 -8.88 -21.42
N ARG A 53 -11.19 -8.55 -22.28
CA ARG A 53 -10.38 -7.34 -22.15
C ARG A 53 -11.20 -6.07 -22.41
N ARG A 54 -11.94 -6.04 -23.52
CA ARG A 54 -12.69 -4.86 -23.97
C ARG A 54 -14.07 -4.73 -23.30
N GLY A 55 -14.70 -5.85 -22.98
CA GLY A 55 -16.06 -5.97 -22.47
C GLY A 55 -17.13 -5.93 -23.57
N THR A 56 -18.38 -6.07 -23.16
CA THR A 56 -19.57 -5.84 -24.00
C THR A 56 -20.24 -4.51 -23.58
N PRO A 57 -21.18 -3.97 -24.37
CA PRO A 57 -22.07 -2.89 -23.92
C PRO A 57 -22.69 -3.11 -22.54
N THR A 58 -23.03 -4.36 -22.21
CA THR A 58 -23.66 -4.79 -20.95
C THR A 58 -22.66 -5.17 -19.85
N MET A 59 -21.46 -5.65 -20.20
CA MET A 59 -20.43 -6.08 -19.24
C MET A 59 -19.15 -5.24 -19.33
N LYS A 60 -18.74 -4.68 -18.19
CA LYS A 60 -17.45 -3.96 -18.09
C LYS A 60 -16.28 -4.90 -18.40
N GLY A 61 -15.45 -4.51 -19.38
CA GLY A 61 -14.20 -5.22 -19.69
C GLY A 61 -13.10 -5.00 -18.67
N ALA A 62 -12.11 -5.88 -18.67
CA ALA A 62 -10.94 -5.80 -17.79
C ALA A 62 -10.19 -4.46 -17.93
N ASP A 63 -10.10 -3.89 -19.14
CA ASP A 63 -9.46 -2.59 -19.36
C ASP A 63 -10.19 -1.45 -18.62
N ARG A 64 -11.53 -1.45 -18.67
CA ARG A 64 -12.35 -0.45 -17.96
C ARG A 64 -12.26 -0.62 -16.45
N LEU A 65 -12.29 -1.85 -15.97
CA LEU A 65 -12.13 -2.16 -14.53
C LEU A 65 -10.75 -1.75 -14.04
N ALA A 66 -9.68 -2.09 -14.77
CA ALA A 66 -8.33 -1.67 -14.45
C ALA A 66 -8.20 -0.13 -14.42
N ALA A 67 -8.81 0.55 -15.39
CA ALA A 67 -8.84 2.01 -15.40
C ALA A 67 -9.60 2.60 -14.19
N GLU A 68 -10.72 1.99 -13.80
CA GLU A 68 -11.52 2.38 -12.63
C GLU A 68 -10.77 2.15 -11.32
N VAL A 69 -10.13 0.99 -11.16
CA VAL A 69 -9.26 0.69 -10.02
C VAL A 69 -8.11 1.68 -9.93
N ASN A 70 -7.45 1.98 -11.03
CA ASN A 70 -6.35 2.96 -11.05
C ASN A 70 -6.83 4.39 -10.74
N ARG A 71 -8.01 4.80 -11.24
CA ARG A 71 -8.62 6.08 -10.86
C ARG A 71 -8.92 6.12 -9.36
N ARG A 72 -9.57 5.07 -8.84
CA ARG A 72 -9.94 5.01 -7.43
C ARG A 72 -8.71 4.99 -6.51
N ARG A 73 -7.65 4.28 -6.91
CA ARG A 73 -6.35 4.31 -6.25
C ARG A 73 -5.79 5.73 -6.20
N ARG A 74 -5.78 6.47 -7.32
CA ARG A 74 -5.32 7.86 -7.34
C ARG A 74 -6.17 8.79 -6.47
N GLU A 75 -7.49 8.64 -6.48
CA GLU A 75 -8.39 9.42 -5.61
C GLU A 75 -8.14 9.16 -4.13
N LEU A 76 -7.96 7.90 -3.73
CA LEU A 76 -7.68 7.52 -2.34
C LEU A 76 -6.30 8.02 -1.88
N LEU A 77 -5.31 8.02 -2.77
CA LEU A 77 -3.99 8.58 -2.51
C LEU A 77 -4.05 10.11 -2.42
N SER A 78 -4.80 10.77 -3.31
CA SER A 78 -4.97 12.23 -3.30
C SER A 78 -5.71 12.73 -2.06
N ARG A 79 -6.71 11.98 -1.58
CA ARG A 79 -7.47 12.32 -0.37
C ARG A 79 -6.68 12.14 0.92
N ASN A 80 -5.63 11.31 0.92
CA ASN A 80 -4.87 10.97 2.12
C ASN A 80 -3.66 11.87 2.38
N ASN A 81 -3.60 13.10 1.82
CA ASN A 81 -2.48 14.05 2.02
C ASN A 81 -1.07 13.60 1.58
N LEU A 82 -0.89 12.31 1.26
CA LEU A 82 0.41 11.73 0.94
C LEU A 82 1.06 12.39 -0.26
N ASP A 83 0.29 12.91 -1.23
CA ASP A 83 0.87 13.51 -2.42
C ASP A 83 1.61 14.82 -2.10
N GLY A 84 1.13 15.61 -1.13
CA GLY A 84 1.80 16.84 -0.71
C GLY A 84 3.10 16.56 0.05
N THR A 85 3.06 15.65 1.01
CA THR A 85 4.24 15.28 1.80
C THR A 85 5.26 14.51 0.99
N LEU A 86 4.85 13.62 0.06
CA LEU A 86 5.79 12.98 -0.88
C LEU A 86 6.45 13.99 -1.83
N GLN A 87 5.71 15.00 -2.29
CA GLN A 87 6.27 16.05 -3.14
C GLN A 87 7.30 16.90 -2.38
N GLU A 88 7.03 17.19 -1.10
CA GLU A 88 8.00 17.88 -0.23
C GLU A 88 9.23 17.02 0.02
N ILE A 89 9.06 15.73 0.34
CA ILE A 89 10.15 14.75 0.48
C ILE A 89 10.97 14.69 -0.82
N LYS A 90 10.32 14.63 -1.97
CA LYS A 90 11.00 14.61 -3.27
C LYS A 90 11.86 15.86 -3.46
N LYS A 91 11.31 17.04 -3.17
CA LYS A 91 12.03 18.30 -3.29
C LYS A 91 13.26 18.34 -2.37
N LEU A 92 13.09 17.98 -1.10
CA LEU A 92 14.20 17.91 -0.14
C LEU A 92 15.27 16.90 -0.56
N LEU A 93 14.85 15.75 -1.10
CA LEU A 93 15.75 14.72 -1.60
C LEU A 93 16.57 15.22 -2.79
N ASP A 94 15.92 15.85 -3.77
CA ASP A 94 16.58 16.43 -4.94
C ASP A 94 17.61 17.49 -4.52
N GLU A 95 17.26 18.33 -3.54
CA GLU A 95 18.17 19.34 -2.97
C GLU A 95 19.33 18.73 -2.17
N ALA A 96 19.11 17.60 -1.47
CA ALA A 96 20.15 16.88 -0.74
C ALA A 96 21.15 16.23 -1.72
N VAL A 97 20.63 15.51 -2.72
CA VAL A 97 21.42 14.88 -3.79
C VAL A 97 22.24 15.92 -4.55
N LEU A 98 21.65 17.08 -4.85
CA LEU A 98 22.36 18.16 -5.53
C LEU A 98 23.48 18.75 -4.67
N ALA A 99 23.27 18.91 -3.36
CA ALA A 99 24.32 19.36 -2.44
C ALA A 99 25.45 18.34 -2.31
N GLU A 100 25.13 17.04 -2.27
CA GLU A 100 26.12 15.97 -2.22
C GLU A 100 26.92 15.88 -3.52
N ARG A 101 26.27 15.93 -4.68
CA ARG A 101 26.97 15.96 -5.98
C ARG A 101 27.96 17.11 -6.10
N LYS A 102 27.65 18.28 -5.52
CA LYS A 102 28.59 19.42 -5.51
C LYS A 102 29.83 19.15 -4.67
N GLU A 103 29.68 18.51 -3.51
CA GLU A 103 30.81 18.14 -2.66
C GLU A 103 31.62 16.99 -3.29
N LEU A 104 30.95 15.98 -3.85
CA LEU A 104 31.59 14.89 -4.58
C LEU A 104 32.37 15.38 -5.80
N ALA A 105 31.88 16.38 -6.52
CA ALA A 105 32.58 16.97 -7.67
C ALA A 105 33.88 17.70 -7.25
N ARG A 106 33.97 18.18 -6.00
CA ARG A 106 35.18 18.79 -5.45
C ARG A 106 36.18 17.75 -4.94
N ALA A 107 35.68 16.57 -4.59
CA ALA A 107 36.47 15.43 -4.15
C ALA A 107 37.03 14.66 -5.36
N LEU A 108 38.32 14.36 -5.34
CA LEU A 108 39.04 13.66 -6.43
C LEU A 108 39.49 12.24 -6.03
N ASP A 109 38.98 11.73 -4.91
CA ASP A 109 39.25 10.38 -4.40
C ASP A 109 38.31 9.32 -5.00
N ASP A 110 38.73 8.06 -4.92
CA ASP A 110 37.99 6.91 -5.45
C ASP A 110 36.65 6.70 -4.73
N ASP A 111 36.59 6.97 -3.43
CA ASP A 111 35.36 6.91 -2.64
C ASP A 111 34.31 7.93 -3.15
N ALA A 112 34.76 9.11 -3.60
CA ALA A 112 33.88 10.11 -4.22
C ALA A 112 33.25 9.58 -5.53
N ARG A 113 34.03 8.85 -6.33
CA ARG A 113 33.56 8.27 -7.60
C ARG A 113 32.56 7.16 -7.38
N PHE A 114 32.76 6.32 -6.36
CA PHE A 114 31.80 5.30 -5.98
C PHE A 114 30.48 5.90 -5.49
N ALA A 115 30.57 6.91 -4.62
CA ALA A 115 29.42 7.67 -4.14
C ALA A 115 28.62 8.33 -5.28
N GLU A 116 29.30 8.88 -6.29
CA GLU A 116 28.65 9.46 -7.48
C GLU A 116 27.82 8.42 -8.24
N MET A 117 28.37 7.22 -8.48
CA MET A 117 27.66 6.12 -9.13
C MET A 117 26.44 5.65 -8.32
N GLN A 118 26.56 5.57 -7.00
CA GLN A 118 25.45 5.17 -6.12
C GLN A 118 24.30 6.18 -6.21
N ILE A 119 24.60 7.48 -6.14
CA ILE A 119 23.61 8.56 -6.25
C ILE A 119 22.95 8.59 -7.64
N GLU A 120 23.68 8.26 -8.71
CA GLU A 120 23.12 8.19 -10.05
C GLU A 120 22.21 6.96 -10.26
N SER A 121 22.45 5.89 -9.53
CA SER A 121 21.67 4.64 -9.60
C SER A 121 20.37 4.66 -8.78
N LEU A 122 20.08 5.76 -8.09
CA LEU A 122 18.92 5.87 -7.20
C LEU A 122 17.60 5.61 -7.92
N SER A 123 16.66 4.98 -7.20
CA SER A 123 15.32 4.74 -7.71
C SER A 123 14.58 6.05 -8.04
N PRO A 124 13.76 6.11 -9.11
CA PRO A 124 12.94 7.28 -9.41
C PRO A 124 11.78 7.51 -8.41
N SER A 125 11.56 6.58 -7.48
CA SER A 125 10.57 6.70 -6.42
C SER A 125 11.19 7.34 -5.17
N PRO A 126 10.69 8.49 -4.68
CA PRO A 126 11.27 9.19 -3.52
C PRO A 126 11.37 8.31 -2.27
N ALA A 127 10.33 7.54 -1.97
CA ALA A 127 10.32 6.66 -0.79
C ALA A 127 11.39 5.55 -0.87
N LYS A 128 11.59 5.00 -2.07
CA LYS A 128 12.59 3.95 -2.28
C LYS A 128 14.01 4.52 -2.27
N ALA A 129 14.22 5.70 -2.86
CA ALA A 129 15.49 6.40 -2.82
C ALA A 129 15.90 6.79 -1.39
N VAL A 130 14.96 7.25 -0.55
CA VAL A 130 15.21 7.54 0.87
C VAL A 130 15.64 6.30 1.65
N GLN A 131 15.03 5.15 1.35
CA GLN A 131 15.40 3.87 1.94
C GLN A 131 16.78 3.39 1.45
N GLU A 132 17.09 3.54 0.17
CA GLU A 132 18.43 3.21 -0.38
C GLU A 132 19.53 4.09 0.22
N LEU A 133 19.21 5.33 0.59
CA LEU A 133 20.12 6.29 1.21
C LEU A 133 20.17 6.20 2.74
N SER A 134 19.47 5.26 3.38
CA SER A 134 19.47 5.16 4.85
C SER A 134 20.82 4.79 5.45
N GLU A 135 21.58 4.00 4.71
CA GLU A 135 22.94 3.57 5.07
C GLU A 135 24.02 4.43 4.41
N TYR A 136 23.62 5.45 3.63
CA TYR A 136 24.54 6.29 2.89
C TYR A 136 25.23 7.31 3.81
N ASP A 137 26.56 7.38 3.73
CA ASP A 137 27.36 8.33 4.52
C ASP A 137 27.56 9.63 3.74
N TRP A 138 26.75 10.63 4.09
CA TRP A 138 26.77 11.95 3.46
C TRP A 138 28.05 12.72 3.80
N ARG A 139 28.77 13.16 2.77
CA ARG A 139 29.94 14.03 2.93
C ARG A 139 29.54 15.49 3.12
N SER A 140 28.49 15.92 2.44
CA SER A 140 27.94 17.27 2.57
C SER A 140 27.13 17.40 3.85
N GLY A 141 27.55 18.30 4.74
CA GLY A 141 26.78 18.65 5.93
C GLY A 141 25.39 19.22 5.59
N GLU A 142 25.26 19.92 4.46
CA GLU A 142 23.98 20.43 3.95
C GLU A 142 23.07 19.28 3.48
N ALA A 143 23.62 18.31 2.74
CA ALA A 143 22.86 17.16 2.27
C ALA A 143 22.37 16.29 3.44
N LYS A 144 23.25 16.06 4.42
CA LYS A 144 22.90 15.35 5.66
C LYS A 144 21.75 16.04 6.40
N ALA A 145 21.81 17.36 6.57
CA ALA A 145 20.76 18.11 7.25
C ALA A 145 19.39 17.98 6.55
N LYS A 146 19.36 18.04 5.21
CA LYS A 146 18.12 17.83 4.45
C LYS A 146 17.63 16.39 4.55
N TYR A 147 18.52 15.42 4.55
CA TYR A 147 18.15 14.01 4.71
C TYR A 147 17.53 13.72 6.09
N GLU A 148 18.05 14.32 7.17
CA GLU A 148 17.44 14.22 8.49
C GLU A 148 16.04 14.86 8.53
N GLN A 149 15.82 16.00 7.86
CA GLN A 149 14.46 16.58 7.74
C GLN A 149 13.49 15.64 7.01
N ILE A 150 13.97 14.91 6.01
CA ILE A 150 13.16 13.89 5.31
C ILE A 150 12.78 12.76 6.27
N LYS A 151 13.72 12.28 7.10
CA LYS A 151 13.43 11.25 8.12
C LYS A 151 12.39 11.73 9.11
N ASP A 152 12.48 12.98 9.57
CA ASP A 152 11.52 13.57 10.51
C ASP A 152 10.12 13.69 9.90
N LEU A 153 10.02 14.09 8.63
CA LEU A 153 8.75 14.14 7.90
C LEU A 153 8.15 12.74 7.70
N LEU A 154 8.97 11.78 7.26
CA LEU A 154 8.54 10.41 7.02
C LEU A 154 8.12 9.71 8.32
N GLY A 155 8.84 9.96 9.41
CA GLY A 155 8.52 9.45 10.74
C GLY A 155 7.17 9.96 11.25
N ARG A 156 6.93 11.27 11.13
CA ARG A 156 5.63 11.88 11.49
C ARG A 156 4.49 11.31 10.65
N GLU A 157 4.65 11.24 9.33
CA GLU A 157 3.62 10.72 8.43
C GLU A 157 3.32 9.23 8.67
N MET A 158 4.34 8.39 8.89
CA MET A 158 4.12 6.97 9.20
C MET A 158 3.34 6.78 10.51
N LEU A 159 3.59 7.64 11.50
CA LEU A 159 2.81 7.65 12.73
C LEU A 159 1.36 8.10 12.45
N ASP A 160 1.18 9.22 11.76
CA ASP A 160 -0.13 9.77 11.42
C ASP A 160 -1.01 8.78 10.63
N GLN A 161 -0.42 8.04 9.69
CA GLN A 161 -1.12 6.97 8.96
C GLN A 161 -1.58 5.83 9.86
N ARG A 162 -0.76 5.40 10.82
CA ARG A 162 -1.14 4.37 11.80
C ARG A 162 -2.29 4.87 12.68
N PHE A 163 -2.24 6.13 13.10
CA PHE A 163 -3.32 6.75 13.87
C PHE A 163 -4.61 6.91 13.05
N ALA A 164 -4.53 7.30 11.79
CA ALA A 164 -5.70 7.39 10.91
C ALA A 164 -6.33 6.00 10.67
N GLY A 165 -5.51 4.99 10.41
CA GLY A 165 -5.97 3.60 10.28
C GLY A 165 -6.61 3.07 11.57
N MET A 166 -6.00 3.38 12.72
CA MET A 166 -6.56 3.05 14.04
C MET A 166 -7.87 3.79 14.30
N LYS A 167 -7.95 5.09 13.97
CA LYS A 167 -9.17 5.88 14.09
C LYS A 167 -10.29 5.32 13.23
N GLN A 168 -10.01 4.92 12.00
CA GLN A 168 -11.01 4.32 11.12
C GLN A 168 -11.41 2.91 11.57
N ALA A 169 -10.48 2.13 12.12
CA ALA A 169 -10.80 0.86 12.76
C ALA A 169 -11.69 1.08 13.99
N LEU A 170 -11.37 2.04 14.84
CA LEU A 170 -12.14 2.43 16.02
C LEU A 170 -13.51 3.02 15.66
N GLU A 171 -13.63 3.79 14.58
CA GLU A 171 -14.91 4.30 14.08
C GLU A 171 -15.87 3.17 13.68
N ASN A 172 -15.35 2.03 13.21
CA ASN A 172 -16.12 0.84 12.87
C ASN A 172 -16.19 -0.21 14.01
N ALA A 173 -15.41 -0.02 15.07
CA ALA A 173 -15.40 -0.90 16.23
C ALA A 173 -16.62 -0.65 17.13
N THR A 174 -17.08 -1.68 17.84
CA THR A 174 -18.20 -1.55 18.78
C THR A 174 -17.78 -0.72 20.01
N ASP A 175 -18.74 -0.19 20.76
CA ASP A 175 -18.43 0.58 21.97
C ASP A 175 -17.77 -0.25 23.07
N ASP A 176 -17.87 -1.59 23.02
CA ASP A 176 -17.09 -2.50 23.87
C ASP A 176 -15.61 -2.55 23.41
N ASP A 177 -15.36 -2.67 22.11
CA ASP A 177 -14.00 -2.71 21.54
C ASP A 177 -13.23 -1.41 21.82
N ARG A 178 -13.91 -0.24 21.75
CA ARG A 178 -13.30 1.06 22.06
C ARG A 178 -12.88 1.19 23.52
N ARG A 179 -13.66 0.63 24.44
CA ARG A 179 -13.33 0.64 25.88
C ARG A 179 -12.12 -0.25 26.16
N ALA A 180 -12.08 -1.45 25.58
CA ALA A 180 -10.95 -2.35 25.71
C ALA A 180 -9.65 -1.72 25.17
N VAL A 181 -9.69 -1.04 24.01
CA VAL A 181 -8.51 -0.38 23.44
C VAL A 181 -8.06 0.82 24.29
N ASN A 182 -8.98 1.61 24.84
CA ASN A 182 -8.63 2.72 25.72
C ASN A 182 -7.98 2.24 27.03
N GLU A 183 -8.53 1.21 27.68
CA GLU A 183 -7.91 0.62 28.87
C GLU A 183 -6.50 0.09 28.58
N MET A 184 -6.30 -0.52 27.41
CA MET A 184 -4.99 -1.03 27.00
C MET A 184 -3.98 0.09 26.68
N LEU A 185 -4.43 1.24 26.16
CA LEU A 185 -3.59 2.42 25.91
C LEU A 185 -3.19 3.13 27.21
N ASP A 186 -4.09 3.21 28.18
CA ASP A 186 -3.80 3.77 29.50
C ASP A 186 -2.78 2.89 30.25
N ASP A 187 -2.99 1.56 30.25
CA ASP A 187 -2.05 0.59 30.82
C ASP A 187 -0.65 0.67 30.14
N LEU A 188 -0.61 0.89 28.82
CA LEU A 188 0.65 1.06 28.07
C LEU A 188 1.38 2.36 28.46
N ASN A 189 0.66 3.47 28.63
CA ASN A 189 1.25 4.73 29.06
C ASN A 189 1.85 4.60 30.46
N ASP A 190 1.15 3.94 31.38
CA ASP A 190 1.66 3.69 32.74
C ASP A 190 2.92 2.81 32.72
N LEU A 191 2.99 1.83 31.82
CA LEU A 191 4.18 0.98 31.63
C LEU A 191 5.37 1.76 31.04
N LEU A 192 5.14 2.58 30.01
CA LEU A 192 6.16 3.44 29.42
C LEU A 192 6.69 4.48 30.41
N ASP A 193 5.80 5.03 31.24
CA ASP A 193 6.15 6.02 32.26
C ASP A 193 7.00 5.39 33.39
N LYS A 194 6.67 4.17 33.83
CA LYS A 194 7.52 3.38 34.75
C LYS A 194 8.86 3.02 34.15
N HIS A 195 8.90 2.64 32.87
CA HIS A 195 10.14 2.36 32.15
C HIS A 195 11.03 3.60 32.05
N SER A 196 10.44 4.77 31.78
CA SER A 196 11.16 6.04 31.73
C SER A 196 11.77 6.44 33.08
N ARG A 197 11.14 6.02 34.19
CA ARG A 197 11.62 6.19 35.57
C ARG A 197 12.63 5.14 36.01
N GLY A 198 12.89 4.12 35.20
CA GLY A 198 13.79 3.01 35.54
C GLY A 198 13.23 2.05 36.60
N GLU A 199 11.91 2.07 36.81
CA GLU A 199 11.19 1.21 37.77
C GLU A 199 10.54 0.00 37.07
N ASP A 200 10.99 -0.34 35.85
CA ASP A 200 10.43 -1.42 35.07
C ASP A 200 10.64 -2.78 35.77
N SER A 201 9.55 -3.52 35.95
CA SER A 201 9.57 -4.87 36.46
C SER A 201 9.02 -5.79 35.38
N GLN A 202 9.70 -6.91 35.16
CA GLN A 202 9.29 -7.95 34.22
C GLN A 202 7.85 -8.43 34.48
N ASP A 203 7.42 -8.39 35.76
CA ASP A 203 6.07 -8.65 36.24
C ASP A 203 5.01 -7.68 35.67
N ASP A 204 5.36 -6.40 35.48
CA ASP A 204 4.42 -5.39 35.00
C ASP A 204 4.17 -5.54 33.50
N PHE A 205 5.19 -5.94 32.75
CA PHE A 205 5.06 -6.32 31.34
C PHE A 205 4.24 -7.62 31.18
N GLU A 206 4.47 -8.63 32.03
CA GLU A 206 3.69 -9.87 32.02
C GLU A 206 2.21 -9.62 32.37
N LYS A 207 1.93 -8.75 33.35
CA LYS A 207 0.56 -8.35 33.69
C LYS A 207 -0.14 -7.68 32.52
N PHE A 208 0.53 -6.78 31.83
CA PHE A 208 0.01 -6.16 30.60
C PHE A 208 -0.31 -7.19 29.52
N MET A 209 0.60 -8.14 29.28
CA MET A 209 0.41 -9.22 28.29
C MET A 209 -0.66 -10.25 28.69
N SER A 210 -1.03 -10.30 29.97
CA SER A 210 -2.01 -11.27 30.51
C SER A 210 -3.46 -10.77 30.53
N LYS A 211 -3.69 -9.49 30.25
CA LYS A 211 -5.02 -8.88 30.10
C LYS A 211 -5.51 -9.01 28.65
#